data_AF-A0A7S1DWX6-F1
#
_entry.id   AF-A0A7S1DWX6-F1
#
_cell.length_a   1.000
_cell.length_b   1.000
_cell.length_c   1.000
_cell.angle_alpha   90.00
_cell.angle_beta   90.00
_cell.angle_gamma   90.00
#
_symmetry.space_group_name_H-M   'P 1'
#
loop_
_entity.id
_entity.type
_entity.pdbx_description
1 polymer ?
#
loop_
_entity_poly.entity_id
_entity_poly.type
_entity_poly.pdbx_seq_one_letter_code
_entity_poly.pdbx_strand_id
1 'polypeptide(L)'
;QASAMTINSLTKTSLCIMALWHAIGAVATIALREASDESSAADPVRASAVIGLAGGLLLKDKTAALALYGGSFVGMSLPSRLLQGILPKKGTSPRHFTVASILSAFAAAGALGGLVHGITLDWNMWPGGWGGKAGSCAFVGCLLFRLLSKTISTVREFIR
;
A
#
# COMPACT_ATOMS: atom_id res chain seq x y z
N GLN A 1 2.23 -16.79 32.34
CA GLN A 1 3.07 -16.96 31.12
C GLN A 1 2.29 -17.47 29.90
N ALA A 2 1.21 -18.25 30.04
CA ALA A 2 0.39 -18.70 28.89
C ALA A 2 -0.31 -17.56 28.11
N SER A 3 -0.70 -16.47 28.79
CA SER A 3 -1.39 -15.33 28.16
C SER A 3 -0.50 -14.52 27.20
N ALA A 4 0.80 -14.40 27.47
CA ALA A 4 1.74 -13.69 26.59
C ALA A 4 2.03 -14.46 25.28
N MET A 5 1.99 -15.79 25.31
CA MET A 5 2.25 -16.63 24.12
C MET A 5 1.06 -16.62 23.15
N THR A 6 -0.18 -16.58 23.66
CA THR A 6 -1.40 -16.45 22.84
C THR A 6 -1.54 -15.05 22.22
N ILE A 7 -1.17 -14.00 22.96
CA ILE A 7 -1.16 -12.62 22.44
C ILE A 7 -0.12 -12.46 21.32
N ASN A 8 1.06 -13.09 21.45
CA ASN A 8 2.12 -13.03 20.44
C ASN A 8 1.80 -13.80 19.14
N SER A 9 0.95 -14.82 19.18
CA SER A 9 0.50 -15.50 17.94
C SER A 9 -0.66 -14.77 17.26
N LEU A 10 -1.57 -14.17 18.04
CA LEU A 10 -2.67 -13.35 17.51
C LEU A 10 -2.16 -12.06 16.83
N THR A 11 -1.17 -11.40 17.43
CA THR A 11 -0.55 -10.14 16.92
C THR A 11 0.23 -10.37 15.62
N LYS A 12 1.07 -11.42 15.55
CA LYS A 12 1.78 -11.78 14.31
C LYS A 12 0.82 -12.11 13.17
N THR A 13 -0.27 -12.82 13.48
CA THR A 13 -1.27 -13.19 12.48
C THR A 13 -2.04 -11.95 11.99
N SER A 14 -2.34 -11.02 12.89
CA SER A 14 -2.97 -9.72 12.57
C SER A 14 -2.08 -8.87 11.64
N LEU A 15 -0.79 -8.74 11.94
CA LEU A 15 0.17 -7.98 11.13
C LEU A 15 0.29 -8.51 9.70
N CYS A 16 0.46 -9.83 9.54
CA CYS A 16 0.59 -10.46 8.23
C CYS A 16 -0.69 -10.31 7.40
N ILE A 17 -1.85 -10.47 8.03
CA ILE A 17 -3.16 -10.31 7.38
C ILE A 17 -3.37 -8.84 6.96
N MET A 18 -3.00 -7.88 7.79
CA MET A 18 -3.08 -6.45 7.46
C MET A 18 -2.17 -6.06 6.30
N ALA A 19 -0.93 -6.54 6.31
CA ALA A 19 0.01 -6.35 5.22
C ALA A 19 -0.53 -6.94 3.90
N LEU A 20 -1.09 -8.14 3.95
CA LEU A 20 -1.65 -8.81 2.77
C LEU A 20 -2.84 -8.04 2.19
N TRP A 21 -3.81 -7.66 3.01
CA TRP A 21 -4.99 -6.94 2.52
C TRP A 21 -4.66 -5.53 2.03
N HIS A 22 -3.72 -4.84 2.66
CA HIS A 22 -3.24 -3.56 2.12
C HIS A 22 -2.53 -3.75 0.78
N ALA A 23 -1.70 -4.79 0.64
CA ALA A 23 -1.04 -5.10 -0.64
C ALA A 23 -2.06 -5.39 -1.74
N ILE A 24 -3.08 -6.21 -1.45
CA ILE A 24 -4.17 -6.51 -2.39
C ILE A 24 -4.93 -5.22 -2.77
N GLY A 25 -5.28 -4.39 -1.79
CA GLY A 25 -5.98 -3.12 -2.03
C GLY A 25 -5.17 -2.16 -2.91
N ALA A 26 -3.86 -2.06 -2.68
CA ALA A 26 -2.96 -1.24 -3.47
C ALA A 26 -2.87 -1.74 -4.92
N VAL A 27 -2.71 -3.07 -5.11
CA VAL A 27 -2.64 -3.74 -6.42
C VAL A 27 -3.96 -3.64 -7.18
N ALA A 28 -5.09 -3.88 -6.52
CA ALA A 28 -6.40 -3.81 -7.14
C ALA A 28 -6.70 -2.37 -7.62
N THR A 29 -6.30 -1.37 -6.84
CA THR A 29 -6.50 0.04 -7.20
C THR A 29 -5.67 0.42 -8.42
N ILE A 30 -4.39 0.03 -8.49
CA ILE A 30 -3.57 0.31 -9.68
C ILE A 30 -4.07 -0.45 -10.91
N ALA A 31 -4.46 -1.72 -10.75
CA ALA A 31 -4.99 -2.50 -11.87
C ALA A 31 -6.28 -1.88 -12.43
N LEU A 32 -7.18 -1.40 -11.56
CA LEU A 32 -8.43 -0.76 -11.97
C LEU A 32 -8.18 0.60 -12.64
N ARG A 33 -7.22 1.38 -12.14
CA ARG A 33 -6.78 2.64 -12.78
C ARG A 33 -6.19 2.42 -14.17
N GLU A 34 -5.35 1.41 -14.34
CA GLU A 34 -4.70 1.13 -15.63
C GLU A 34 -5.65 0.45 -16.64
N ALA A 35 -6.71 -0.21 -16.16
CA ALA A 35 -7.80 -0.72 -17.00
C ALA A 35 -8.80 0.37 -17.43
N SER A 36 -8.75 1.55 -16.81
CA SER A 36 -9.60 2.69 -17.12
C SER A 36 -8.96 3.52 -18.23
N ASP A 37 -9.67 3.70 -19.34
CA ASP A 37 -9.20 4.55 -20.46
C ASP A 37 -9.23 6.05 -20.11
N GLU A 38 -9.90 6.44 -19.01
CA GLU A 38 -10.01 7.83 -18.56
C GLU A 38 -8.80 8.26 -17.71
N SER A 39 -7.94 9.12 -18.27
CA SER A 39 -6.76 9.65 -17.59
C SER A 39 -7.00 10.79 -16.58
N SER A 40 -8.23 10.98 -16.13
CA SER A 40 -8.59 12.13 -15.30
C SER A 40 -8.07 11.99 -13.86
N ALA A 41 -7.80 13.10 -13.17
CA ALA A 41 -7.40 13.09 -11.76
C ALA A 41 -8.45 12.49 -10.81
N ALA A 42 -9.69 12.29 -11.29
CA ALA A 42 -10.76 11.61 -10.55
C ALA A 42 -10.63 10.08 -10.59
N ASP A 43 -9.92 9.51 -11.57
CA ASP A 43 -9.80 8.07 -11.79
C ASP A 43 -9.19 7.30 -10.59
N PRO A 44 -8.11 7.79 -9.92
CA PRO A 44 -7.56 7.12 -8.75
C PRO A 44 -8.55 7.06 -7.58
N VAL A 45 -9.29 8.15 -7.37
CA VAL A 45 -10.28 8.28 -6.30
C VAL A 45 -11.47 7.36 -6.57
N ARG A 46 -11.95 7.33 -7.83
CA ARG A 46 -13.02 6.41 -8.26
C ARG A 46 -12.59 4.96 -8.09
N ALA A 47 -11.38 4.59 -8.53
CA ALA A 47 -10.86 3.24 -8.37
C ALA A 47 -10.80 2.84 -6.89
N SER A 48 -10.26 3.70 -6.01
CA SER A 48 -10.24 3.42 -4.57
C SER A 48 -11.63 3.32 -3.95
N ALA A 49 -12.59 4.13 -4.40
CA ALA A 49 -13.97 4.05 -3.94
C ALA A 49 -14.60 2.70 -4.33
N VAL A 50 -14.36 2.23 -5.56
CA VAL A 50 -14.81 0.91 -6.03
C VAL A 50 -14.18 -0.22 -5.22
N ILE A 51 -12.86 -0.16 -4.95
CA ILE A 51 -12.20 -1.17 -4.11
C ILE A 51 -12.75 -1.15 -2.67
N GLY A 52 -13.00 0.02 -2.09
CA GLY A 52 -13.61 0.16 -0.78
C GLY A 52 -15.03 -0.42 -0.73
N LEU A 53 -15.84 -0.13 -1.74
CA LEU A 53 -17.21 -0.66 -1.87
C LEU A 53 -17.20 -2.18 -2.06
N ALA A 54 -16.37 -2.69 -2.96
CA ALA A 54 -16.21 -4.12 -3.21
C ALA A 54 -15.74 -4.85 -1.94
N GLY A 55 -14.79 -4.28 -1.21
CA GLY A 55 -14.36 -4.80 0.10
C GLY A 55 -15.51 -4.85 1.10
N GLY A 56 -16.28 -3.78 1.24
CA GLY A 56 -17.41 -3.71 2.17
C GLY A 56 -18.56 -4.67 1.83
N LEU A 57 -18.78 -4.97 0.55
CA LEU A 57 -19.85 -5.87 0.11
C LEU A 57 -19.44 -7.35 0.07
N LEU A 58 -18.19 -7.64 -0.30
CA LEU A 58 -17.71 -9.01 -0.55
C LEU A 58 -17.00 -9.63 0.64
N LEU A 59 -16.39 -8.84 1.52
CA LEU A 59 -15.67 -9.35 2.70
C LEU A 59 -16.57 -9.35 3.94
N LYS A 60 -16.74 -10.53 4.54
CA LYS A 60 -17.48 -10.69 5.80
C LYS A 60 -16.73 -10.14 7.01
N ASP A 61 -15.40 -10.12 6.95
CA ASP A 61 -14.55 -9.57 8.01
C ASP A 61 -14.36 -8.06 7.79
N LYS A 62 -14.87 -7.27 8.75
CA LYS A 62 -14.76 -5.81 8.77
C LYS A 62 -13.31 -5.33 8.81
N THR A 63 -12.43 -6.09 9.45
CA THR A 63 -11.00 -5.77 9.56
C THR A 63 -10.33 -5.91 8.21
N ALA A 64 -10.61 -7.02 7.50
CA ALA A 64 -10.13 -7.24 6.14
C ALA A 64 -10.66 -6.19 5.16
N ALA A 65 -11.95 -5.83 5.24
CA ALA A 65 -12.54 -4.78 4.42
C ALA A 65 -11.88 -3.42 4.66
N LEU A 66 -11.66 -3.05 5.93
CA LEU A 66 -10.97 -1.82 6.30
C LEU A 66 -9.51 -1.82 5.86
N ALA A 67 -8.83 -2.97 5.95
CA ALA A 67 -7.44 -3.13 5.50
C ALA A 67 -7.33 -3.01 3.98
N LEU A 68 -8.26 -3.63 3.23
CA LEU A 68 -8.34 -3.51 1.78
C LEU A 68 -8.56 -2.06 1.37
N TYR A 69 -9.49 -1.36 2.04
CA TYR A 69 -9.72 0.07 1.83
C TYR A 69 -8.52 0.93 2.23
N GLY A 70 -7.81 0.58 3.30
CA GLY A 70 -6.52 1.19 3.66
C GLY A 70 -5.49 1.06 2.54
N GLY A 71 -5.37 -0.14 1.98
CA GLY A 71 -4.50 -0.44 0.86
C GLY A 71 -4.82 0.35 -0.40
N SER A 72 -6.10 0.62 -0.68
CA SER A 72 -6.48 1.38 -1.86
C SER A 72 -5.98 2.83 -1.82
N PHE A 73 -5.82 3.43 -0.62
CA PHE A 73 -5.14 4.71 -0.46
C PHE A 73 -3.66 4.67 -0.88
N VAL A 74 -2.96 3.56 -0.62
CA VAL A 74 -1.59 3.37 -1.12
C VAL A 74 -1.61 3.35 -2.65
N GLY A 75 -2.56 2.61 -3.24
CA GLY A 75 -2.75 2.54 -4.68
C GLY A 75 -3.12 3.88 -5.34
N MET A 76 -3.72 4.82 -4.61
CA MET A 76 -3.93 6.20 -5.06
C MET A 76 -2.68 7.08 -4.90
N SER A 77 -2.00 6.97 -3.75
CA SER A 77 -0.89 7.82 -3.34
C SER A 77 0.41 7.50 -4.09
N LEU A 78 0.51 6.27 -4.59
CA LEU A 78 1.50 5.90 -5.55
C LEU A 78 1.10 6.45 -6.92
N PRO A 79 1.97 7.26 -7.52
CA PRO A 79 1.72 7.79 -8.84
C PRO A 79 1.51 6.67 -9.89
N SER A 80 0.29 6.45 -10.37
CA SER A 80 0.05 5.65 -11.58
C SER A 80 0.20 6.53 -12.80
N ARG A 81 0.79 5.98 -13.86
CA ARG A 81 1.52 6.65 -14.95
C ARG A 81 2.95 7.15 -14.63
N LEU A 82 3.46 7.03 -13.41
CA LEU A 82 4.58 7.84 -12.90
C LEU A 82 5.79 7.03 -12.36
N LEU A 83 6.05 5.90 -13.01
CA LEU A 83 7.43 5.55 -13.37
C LEU A 83 7.93 6.33 -14.59
N GLN A 84 7.11 7.20 -15.20
CA GLN A 84 7.54 8.12 -16.26
C GLN A 84 8.60 9.14 -15.79
N GLY A 85 8.90 9.22 -14.47
CA GLY A 85 9.82 10.21 -13.91
C GLY A 85 10.48 9.82 -12.58
N ILE A 86 11.11 8.64 -12.47
CA ILE A 86 12.39 8.63 -11.73
C ILE A 86 13.34 9.46 -12.61
N LEU A 87 13.29 10.79 -12.49
CA LEU A 87 13.93 11.78 -13.37
C LEU A 87 15.21 11.24 -14.03
N PRO A 88 15.22 10.87 -15.32
CA PRO A 88 16.48 10.81 -16.03
C PRO A 88 17.04 12.24 -15.97
N LYS A 89 18.16 12.41 -15.26
CA LYS A 89 19.07 13.50 -15.59
C LYS A 89 19.27 13.41 -17.09
N LYS A 90 19.13 14.53 -17.80
CA LYS A 90 19.42 14.69 -19.23
C LYS A 90 20.62 13.79 -19.60
N GLY A 91 20.36 12.63 -20.23
CA GLY A 91 21.39 11.64 -20.58
C GLY A 91 21.24 10.19 -20.06
N THR A 92 20.30 9.84 -19.17
CA THR A 92 20.12 8.42 -18.77
C THR A 92 19.06 7.68 -19.59
N SER A 93 19.44 6.50 -20.08
CA SER A 93 18.60 5.55 -20.83
C SER A 93 17.30 5.22 -20.07
N PRO A 94 16.13 5.16 -20.75
CA PRO A 94 14.86 4.80 -20.14
C PRO A 94 14.94 3.40 -19.55
N ARG A 95 14.74 3.29 -18.23
CA ARG A 95 14.68 2.00 -17.55
C ARG A 95 13.39 1.29 -17.97
N HIS A 96 13.49 0.12 -18.61
CA HIS A 96 12.33 -0.71 -18.90
C HIS A 96 11.73 -1.22 -17.59
N PHE A 97 10.50 -0.81 -17.28
CA PHE A 97 9.72 -1.35 -16.18
C PHE A 97 8.75 -2.40 -16.71
N THR A 98 8.76 -3.58 -16.10
CA THR A 98 7.79 -4.63 -16.40
C THR A 98 6.54 -4.44 -15.56
N VAL A 99 5.37 -4.88 -16.05
CA VAL A 99 4.11 -4.86 -15.27
C VAL A 99 4.31 -5.52 -13.90
N ALA A 100 5.02 -6.66 -13.85
CA ALA A 100 5.36 -7.34 -12.60
C ALA A 100 6.18 -6.46 -11.62
N SER A 101 7.09 -5.62 -12.13
CA SER A 101 7.86 -4.68 -11.29
C SER A 101 6.98 -3.56 -10.71
N ILE A 102 5.96 -3.13 -11.45
CA ILE A 102 5.01 -2.11 -11.00
C ILE A 102 4.11 -2.72 -9.93
N LEU A 103 3.48 -3.86 -10.22
CA LEU A 103 2.59 -4.54 -9.28
C LEU A 103 3.31 -4.93 -8.00
N SER A 104 4.57 -5.40 -8.08
CA SER A 104 5.36 -5.72 -6.89
C SER A 104 5.74 -4.47 -6.07
N ALA A 105 6.01 -3.32 -6.70
CA ALA A 105 6.24 -2.06 -5.98
C ALA A 105 4.98 -1.59 -5.23
N PHE A 106 3.81 -1.66 -5.88
CA PHE A 106 2.53 -1.32 -5.25
C PHE A 106 2.18 -2.30 -4.12
N ALA A 107 2.40 -3.59 -4.33
CA ALA A 107 2.21 -4.61 -3.30
C ALA A 107 3.15 -4.38 -2.10
N ALA A 108 4.43 -4.07 -2.35
CA ALA A 108 5.41 -3.80 -1.29
C ALA A 108 5.08 -2.54 -0.49
N ALA A 109 4.70 -1.45 -1.17
CA ALA A 109 4.25 -0.24 -0.49
C ALA A 109 2.96 -0.47 0.30
N GLY A 110 2.03 -1.26 -0.26
CA GLY A 110 0.80 -1.67 0.41
C GLY A 110 1.12 -2.46 1.67
N ALA A 111 1.95 -3.48 1.56
CA ALA A 111 2.39 -4.29 2.70
C ALA A 111 3.02 -3.44 3.81
N LEU A 112 3.86 -2.45 3.47
CA LEU A 112 4.43 -1.52 4.44
C LEU A 112 3.34 -0.67 5.13
N GLY A 113 2.34 -0.18 4.38
CA GLY A 113 1.18 0.51 4.95
C GLY A 113 0.37 -0.39 5.90
N GLY A 114 0.18 -1.66 5.53
CA GLY A 114 -0.52 -2.64 6.35
C GLY A 114 0.27 -3.03 7.61
N LEU A 115 1.60 -3.08 7.55
CA LEU A 115 2.44 -3.28 8.74
C LEU A 115 2.32 -2.10 9.70
N VAL A 116 2.39 -0.87 9.21
CA VAL A 116 2.17 0.34 10.04
C VAL A 116 0.78 0.27 10.67
N HIS A 117 -0.25 -0.06 9.88
CA HIS A 117 -1.61 -0.17 10.38
C HIS A 117 -1.74 -1.24 11.47
N GLY A 118 -1.20 -2.44 11.25
CA GLY A 118 -1.22 -3.52 12.25
C GLY A 118 -0.45 -3.15 13.53
N ILE A 119 0.71 -2.49 13.42
CA ILE A 119 1.47 -2.02 14.60
C ILE A 119 0.64 -1.01 15.39
N THR A 120 -0.01 -0.07 14.71
CA THR A 120 -0.83 0.95 15.40
C THR A 120 -2.06 0.37 16.09
N LEU A 121 -2.57 -0.77 15.59
CA LEU A 121 -3.62 -1.55 16.24
C LEU A 121 -3.11 -2.26 17.47
N ASP A 122 -1.98 -2.96 17.36
CA ASP A 122 -1.36 -3.69 18.47
C ASP A 122 -0.99 -2.74 19.62
N TRP A 123 -0.58 -1.51 19.32
CA TRP A 123 -0.27 -0.48 20.30
C TRP A 123 -1.50 0.29 20.83
N ASN A 124 -2.72 -0.06 20.40
CA ASN A 124 -3.95 0.61 20.79
C ASN A 124 -3.88 2.14 20.65
N MET A 125 -3.19 2.64 19.63
CA MET A 125 -2.90 4.09 19.48
C MET A 125 -4.14 4.95 19.20
N TRP A 126 -5.27 4.31 18.88
CA TRP A 126 -6.36 4.98 18.19
C TRP A 126 -7.73 4.61 18.78
N PRO A 127 -8.32 5.39 19.69
CA PRO A 127 -9.71 5.21 20.10
C PRO A 127 -10.68 5.64 18.98
N GLY A 128 -11.74 4.87 18.72
CA GLY A 128 -12.84 5.25 17.82
C GLY A 128 -12.59 5.08 16.31
N GLY A 129 -13.33 5.83 15.48
CA GLY A 129 -13.46 5.64 14.02
C GLY A 129 -12.16 5.49 13.23
N TRP A 130 -12.22 4.74 12.12
CA TRP A 130 -11.04 4.16 11.46
C TRP A 130 -10.68 4.70 10.07
N GLY A 131 -11.62 5.36 9.37
CA GLY A 131 -11.45 5.74 7.96
C GLY A 131 -10.22 6.63 7.68
N GLY A 132 -10.09 7.75 8.38
CA GLY A 132 -8.94 8.66 8.21
C GLY A 132 -7.60 8.10 8.74
N LYS A 133 -7.67 7.15 9.69
CA LYS A 133 -6.48 6.52 10.29
C LYS A 133 -5.85 5.50 9.35
N ALA A 134 -6.69 4.70 8.67
CA ALA A 134 -6.23 3.77 7.65
C ALA A 134 -5.50 4.50 6.51
N GLY A 135 -6.03 5.65 6.07
CA GLY A 135 -5.36 6.52 5.09
C GLY A 135 -4.03 7.11 5.60
N SER A 136 -3.95 7.48 6.87
CA SER A 136 -2.70 7.96 7.49
C SER A 136 -1.62 6.86 7.55
N CYS A 137 -2.01 5.63 7.91
CA CYS A 137 -1.09 4.49 7.92
C CYS A 137 -0.59 4.15 6.51
N ALA A 138 -1.49 4.18 5.51
CA ALA A 138 -1.16 4.03 4.10
C ALA A 138 -0.18 5.10 3.61
N PHE A 139 -0.36 6.35 4.04
CA PHE A 139 0.55 7.45 3.72
C PHE A 139 1.95 7.25 4.33
N VAL A 140 2.03 6.89 5.62
CA VAL A 140 3.30 6.57 6.28
C VAL A 140 4.01 5.39 5.59
N GLY A 141 3.26 4.34 5.24
CA GLY A 141 3.78 3.21 4.47
C GLY A 141 4.37 3.63 3.12
N CYS A 142 3.67 4.53 2.39
CA CYS A 142 4.18 5.12 1.15
C CYS A 142 5.49 5.89 1.36
N LEU A 143 5.61 6.69 2.42
CA LEU A 143 6.84 7.42 2.72
C LEU A 143 8.00 6.49 3.03
N LEU A 144 7.78 5.45 3.85
CA LEU A 144 8.78 4.43 4.14
C LEU A 144 9.25 3.73 2.86
N PHE A 145 8.33 3.34 1.99
CA PHE A 145 8.65 2.73 0.71
C PHE A 145 9.52 3.63 -0.18
N ARG A 146 9.17 4.93 -0.27
CA ARG A 146 9.93 5.92 -1.04
C ARG A 146 11.35 6.12 -0.47
N LEU A 147 11.48 6.18 0.86
CA LEU A 147 12.78 6.31 1.53
C LEU A 147 13.65 5.08 1.26
N LEU A 148 13.12 3.88 1.46
CA LEU A 148 13.83 2.62 1.20
C LEU A 148 14.28 2.54 -0.27
N SER A 149 13.40 2.87 -1.20
CA SER A 149 13.71 2.85 -2.64
C SER A 149 14.84 3.83 -2.99
N LYS A 150 14.83 5.02 -2.40
CA LYS A 150 15.89 6.03 -2.60
C LYS A 150 17.22 5.54 -2.04
N THR A 151 17.23 5.04 -0.81
CA THR A 151 18.45 4.51 -0.17
C THR A 151 19.05 3.35 -0.96
N ILE A 152 18.23 2.39 -1.40
CA ILE A 152 18.68 1.26 -2.23
C ILE A 152 19.29 1.75 -3.55
N SER A 153 18.70 2.77 -4.17
CA SER A 153 19.25 3.36 -5.41
C SER A 153 20.61 3.99 -5.16
N THR A 154 20.76 4.79 -4.10
CA THR A 154 22.03 5.44 -3.73
C THR A 154 23.12 4.41 -3.42
N VAL A 155 22.81 3.36 -2.66
CA VAL A 155 23.77 2.28 -2.35
C VAL A 155 24.20 1.55 -3.62
N ARG A 156 23.27 1.28 -4.54
CA ARG A 156 23.58 0.63 -5.82
C ARG A 156 24.49 1.48 -6.71
N GLU A 157 24.31 2.80 -6.70
CA GLU A 157 25.18 3.74 -7.41
C GLU A 157 26.57 3.82 -6.78
N PHE A 158 26.69 3.71 -5.46
CA PHE A 158 27.98 3.72 -4.77
C PHE A 158 28.80 2.44 -4.98
N ILE A 159 28.15 1.30 -5.16
CA ILE A 159 28.81 -0.01 -5.37
C ILE A 159 29.28 -0.19 -6.83
N ARG A 160 28.74 0.58 -7.78
CA ARG A 160 29.13 0.53 -9.20
C ARG A 160 30.25 1.49 -9.52
#